data_AF-A0A7V3AG44-F1
#
_entry.id   AF-A0A7V3AG44-F1
#
_cell.length_a   1.000
_cell.length_b   1.000
_cell.length_c   1.000
_cell.angle_alpha   90.00
_cell.angle_beta   90.00
_cell.angle_gamma   90.00
#
_symmetry.space_group_name_H-M   'P 1'
#
loop_
_entity.id
_entity.type
_entity.pdbx_description
1 polymer ?
#
loop_
_entity_poly.entity_id
_entity_poly.type
_entity_poly.pdbx_seq_one_letter_code
_entity_poly.pdbx_strand_id
1 'polypeptide(L)'
;GVAISYEDWPSRFLAVDIVISATAAPHPILTREKLAPWMKARKHRPLFLIDIAVPRDVERACEQIEGVYLYDIDDLQQIAQQNLAARANEIAACRQLIEAHVERFMDWFAKMTGPVGSVYRVVRA
;
A
#
# COMPACT_ATOMS: atom_id res chain seq x y z
N GLY A 1 -9.23 -19.39 6.70
CA GLY A 1 -9.96 -18.18 7.15
C GLY A 1 -11.42 -18.31 6.78
N VAL A 2 -12.25 -17.39 7.26
CA VAL A 2 -13.69 -17.33 6.92
C VAL A 2 -13.95 -15.97 6.29
N ALA A 3 -14.59 -15.97 5.12
CA ALA A 3 -15.07 -14.73 4.50
C ALA A 3 -16.37 -14.29 5.18
N ILE A 4 -16.51 -13.00 5.40
CA ILE A 4 -17.70 -12.39 6.02
C ILE A 4 -18.17 -11.21 5.16
N SER A 5 -19.44 -10.82 5.32
CA SER A 5 -19.92 -9.57 4.73
C SER A 5 -19.17 -8.39 5.34
N TYR A 6 -18.99 -7.33 4.56
CA TYR A 6 -18.41 -6.09 5.07
C TYR A 6 -19.20 -5.53 6.25
N GLU A 7 -20.53 -5.64 6.26
CA GLU A 7 -21.34 -5.12 7.36
C GLU A 7 -21.08 -5.84 8.69
N ASP A 8 -20.57 -7.07 8.65
CA ASP A 8 -20.38 -7.91 9.84
C ASP A 8 -19.04 -7.73 10.54
N TRP A 9 -18.04 -7.12 9.87
CA TRP A 9 -16.69 -7.01 10.43
C TRP A 9 -16.63 -6.33 11.82
N PRO A 10 -17.43 -5.29 12.13
CA PRO A 10 -17.40 -4.66 13.46
C PRO A 10 -17.71 -5.64 14.60
N SER A 11 -18.62 -6.59 14.36
CA SER A 11 -19.00 -7.60 15.35
C SER A 11 -17.90 -8.61 15.67
N ARG A 12 -16.96 -8.81 14.72
CA ARG A 12 -15.85 -9.76 14.83
C ARG A 12 -14.57 -9.12 15.37
N PHE A 13 -14.51 -7.80 15.40
CA PHE A 13 -13.30 -7.03 15.68
C PHE A 13 -12.65 -7.36 17.04
N LEU A 14 -13.46 -7.63 18.08
CA LEU A 14 -12.94 -7.92 19.43
C LEU A 14 -12.09 -9.21 19.50
N ALA A 15 -12.26 -10.12 18.54
CA ALA A 15 -11.47 -11.34 18.46
C ALA A 15 -10.16 -11.18 17.66
N VAL A 16 -10.02 -10.09 16.89
CA VAL A 16 -8.93 -9.89 15.93
C VAL A 16 -7.71 -9.25 16.60
N ASP A 17 -6.52 -9.79 16.41
CA ASP A 17 -5.27 -9.18 16.93
C ASP A 17 -4.52 -8.35 15.89
N ILE A 18 -4.74 -8.65 14.60
CA ILE A 18 -4.11 -7.97 13.47
C ILE A 18 -5.18 -7.67 12.41
N VAL A 19 -5.29 -6.41 12.01
CA VAL A 19 -6.13 -5.95 10.90
C VAL A 19 -5.23 -5.50 9.77
N ILE A 20 -5.49 -5.99 8.57
CA ILE A 20 -4.85 -5.51 7.35
C ILE A 20 -5.93 -4.85 6.51
N SER A 21 -5.76 -3.57 6.21
CA SER A 21 -6.71 -2.76 5.44
C SER A 21 -6.13 -2.36 4.11
N ALA A 22 -6.90 -2.54 3.04
CA ALA A 22 -6.47 -2.36 1.67
C ALA A 22 -7.66 -2.01 0.76
N THR A 23 -8.55 -1.14 1.23
CA THR A 23 -9.75 -0.79 0.47
C THR A 23 -9.51 0.38 -0.49
N ALA A 24 -10.52 0.69 -1.30
CA ALA A 24 -10.55 1.87 -2.18
C ALA A 24 -11.48 2.96 -1.63
N ALA A 25 -11.76 2.96 -0.31
CA ALA A 25 -12.66 3.93 0.29
C ALA A 25 -12.08 5.36 0.17
N PRO A 26 -12.91 6.36 -0.15
CA PRO A 26 -12.45 7.74 -0.27
C PRO A 26 -12.27 8.42 1.10
N HIS A 27 -12.61 7.73 2.20
CA HIS A 27 -12.54 8.23 3.57
C HIS A 27 -12.15 7.10 4.53
N PRO A 28 -11.57 7.42 5.71
CA PRO A 28 -11.24 6.41 6.71
C PRO A 28 -12.47 5.60 7.14
N ILE A 29 -12.35 4.27 7.04
CA ILE A 29 -13.35 3.32 7.49
C ILE A 29 -13.29 3.16 9.01
N LEU A 30 -12.07 3.05 9.55
CA LEU A 30 -11.80 2.87 10.97
C LEU A 30 -11.31 4.18 11.59
N THR A 31 -12.19 4.82 12.36
CA THR A 31 -11.89 6.07 13.07
C THR A 31 -11.62 5.82 14.54
N ARG A 32 -10.99 6.79 15.21
CA ARG A 32 -10.70 6.71 16.64
C ARG A 32 -11.98 6.54 17.46
N GLU A 33 -13.07 7.21 17.08
CA GLU A 33 -14.36 7.11 17.80
C GLU A 33 -14.93 5.69 17.74
N LYS A 34 -14.78 5.00 16.60
CA LYS A 34 -15.22 3.61 16.44
C LYS A 34 -14.33 2.64 17.22
N LEU A 35 -13.01 2.88 17.19
CA LEU A 35 -12.03 1.96 17.75
C LEU A 35 -11.93 2.01 19.28
N ALA A 36 -12.02 3.20 19.88
CA ALA A 36 -11.77 3.39 21.30
C ALA A 36 -12.68 2.53 22.22
N PRO A 37 -14.00 2.39 21.96
CA PRO A 37 -14.86 1.49 22.74
C PRO A 37 -14.43 0.02 22.65
N TRP A 38 -13.99 -0.44 21.47
CA TRP A 38 -13.53 -1.82 21.28
C TRP A 38 -12.23 -2.08 22.03
N MET A 39 -11.29 -1.14 22.00
CA MET A 39 -10.03 -1.28 22.73
C MET A 39 -10.25 -1.36 24.25
N LYS A 40 -11.23 -0.61 24.80
CA LYS A 40 -11.63 -0.76 26.21
C LYS A 40 -12.14 -2.16 26.53
N ALA A 41 -12.92 -2.77 25.64
CA ALA A 41 -13.46 -4.12 25.83
C ALA A 41 -12.39 -5.23 25.69
N ARG A 42 -11.25 -4.94 25.05
CA ARG A 42 -10.17 -5.91 24.77
C ARG A 42 -9.24 -6.20 25.95
N LYS A 43 -9.46 -5.61 27.13
CA LYS A 43 -8.68 -5.87 28.36
C LYS A 43 -7.14 -5.82 28.14
N HIS A 44 -6.66 -4.74 27.50
CA HIS A 44 -5.24 -4.52 27.17
C HIS A 44 -4.64 -5.50 26.15
N ARG A 45 -5.43 -6.31 25.45
CA ARG A 45 -4.92 -7.07 24.30
C ARG A 45 -4.51 -6.11 23.18
N PRO A 46 -3.25 -6.14 22.73
CA PRO A 46 -2.77 -5.25 21.69
C PRO A 46 -3.54 -5.49 20.38
N LEU A 47 -3.52 -4.47 19.53
CA LEU A 47 -4.10 -4.51 18.20
C LEU A 47 -3.12 -3.91 17.21
N PHE A 48 -2.72 -4.70 16.22
CA PHE A 48 -1.92 -4.24 15.11
C PHE A 48 -2.83 -3.88 13.95
N LEU A 49 -2.65 -2.69 13.40
CA LEU A 49 -3.33 -2.17 12.24
C LEU A 49 -2.27 -1.96 11.15
N ILE A 50 -2.45 -2.62 10.02
CA ILE A 50 -1.59 -2.48 8.84
C ILE A 50 -2.45 -1.85 7.74
N ASP A 51 -2.24 -0.57 7.47
CA ASP A 51 -3.02 0.21 6.51
C ASP A 51 -2.22 0.39 5.22
N ILE A 52 -2.54 -0.40 4.19
CA ILE A 52 -1.92 -0.34 2.87
C ILE A 52 -2.82 0.36 1.84
N ALA A 53 -3.88 1.05 2.28
CA ALA A 53 -4.82 1.74 1.40
C ALA A 53 -4.37 3.17 1.05
N VAL A 54 -4.75 3.63 -0.15
CA VAL A 54 -4.53 5.00 -0.64
C VAL A 54 -5.79 5.49 -1.35
N PRO A 55 -6.57 6.44 -0.78
CA PRO A 55 -6.42 7.08 0.53
C PRO A 55 -6.50 6.09 1.72
N ARG A 56 -5.98 6.48 2.88
CA ARG A 56 -5.89 5.63 4.08
C ARG A 56 -7.24 5.19 4.63
N ASP A 57 -7.32 3.92 5.03
CA ASP A 57 -8.53 3.33 5.62
C ASP A 57 -8.64 3.60 7.12
N VAL A 58 -7.51 3.81 7.79
CA VAL A 58 -7.45 4.02 9.24
C VAL A 58 -7.15 5.48 9.53
N GLU A 59 -7.86 6.07 10.48
CA GLU A 59 -7.55 7.41 10.94
C GLU A 59 -6.25 7.43 11.77
N ARG A 60 -5.35 8.39 11.52
CA ARG A 60 -4.08 8.56 12.27
C ARG A 60 -4.28 8.67 13.78
N ALA A 61 -5.38 9.30 14.21
CA ALA A 61 -5.71 9.47 15.61
C ALA A 61 -5.93 8.14 16.37
N CYS A 62 -6.10 7.02 15.65
CA CYS A 62 -6.17 5.68 16.26
C CYS A 62 -4.90 5.29 17.02
N GLU A 63 -3.72 5.77 16.60
CA GLU A 63 -2.42 5.53 17.28
C GLU A 63 -2.39 6.07 18.71
N GLN A 64 -3.24 7.04 19.03
CA GLN A 64 -3.31 7.63 20.36
C GLN A 64 -4.06 6.73 21.36
N ILE A 65 -4.66 5.63 20.90
CA ILE A 65 -5.34 4.68 21.78
C ILE A 65 -4.31 3.68 22.33
N GLU A 66 -4.28 3.55 23.64
CA GLU A 66 -3.39 2.58 24.31
C GLU A 66 -3.58 1.16 23.76
N GLY A 67 -2.46 0.51 23.42
CA GLY A 67 -2.44 -0.85 22.88
C GLY A 67 -2.73 -0.94 21.37
N VAL A 68 -2.90 0.18 20.66
CA VAL A 68 -2.99 0.21 19.19
C VAL A 68 -1.62 0.50 18.59
N TYR A 69 -1.22 -0.33 17.63
CA TYR A 69 -0.01 -0.15 16.83
C TYR A 69 -0.44 -0.02 15.37
N LEU A 70 -0.30 1.16 14.78
CA LEU A 70 -0.63 1.42 13.39
C LEU A 70 0.65 1.50 12.58
N TYR A 71 0.66 0.80 11.46
CA TYR A 71 1.72 0.80 10.47
C TYR A 71 1.11 1.03 9.10
N ASP A 72 1.75 1.85 8.29
CA ASP A 72 1.41 2.00 6.87
C ASP A 72 2.44 1.34 5.96
N ILE A 73 2.24 1.49 4.64
CA ILE A 73 3.14 0.93 3.64
C ILE A 73 4.55 1.53 3.73
N ASP A 74 4.70 2.78 4.16
CA ASP A 74 5.99 3.46 4.25
C ASP A 74 6.79 2.91 5.45
N ASP A 75 6.12 2.66 6.59
CA ASP A 75 6.75 2.04 7.77
C ASP A 75 7.32 0.64 7.46
N LEU A 76 6.57 -0.15 6.67
CA LEU A 76 7.00 -1.48 6.24
C LEU A 76 8.17 -1.42 5.23
N GLN A 77 8.23 -0.38 4.41
CA GLN A 77 9.33 -0.19 3.46
C GLN A 77 10.66 0.05 4.16
N GLN A 78 10.70 0.78 5.28
CA GLN A 78 11.94 1.00 6.03
C GLN A 78 12.56 -0.31 6.53
N ILE A 79 11.73 -1.26 6.97
CA ILE A 79 12.16 -2.62 7.37
C ILE A 79 12.61 -3.42 6.14
N ALA A 80 11.88 -3.33 5.03
CA ALA A 80 12.23 -4.02 3.80
C ALA A 80 13.55 -3.51 3.18
N GLN A 81 13.86 -2.21 3.32
CA GLN A 81 15.08 -1.60 2.81
C GLN A 81 16.35 -2.15 3.47
N GLN A 82 16.29 -2.67 4.69
CA GLN A 82 17.43 -3.34 5.33
C GLN A 82 17.83 -4.65 4.61
N ASN A 83 16.93 -5.21 3.79
CA ASN A 83 17.18 -6.40 2.96
C ASN A 83 17.55 -6.08 1.50
N LEU A 84 17.82 -4.80 1.15
CA LEU A 84 18.05 -4.37 -0.25
C LEU A 84 19.18 -5.13 -0.96
N ALA A 85 20.23 -5.53 -0.22
CA ALA A 85 21.37 -6.26 -0.77
C ALA A 85 20.95 -7.59 -1.42
N ALA A 86 19.89 -8.24 -0.94
CA ALA A 86 19.38 -9.49 -1.51
C ALA A 86 18.62 -9.30 -2.84
N ARG A 87 18.15 -8.08 -3.14
CA ARG A 87 17.29 -7.78 -4.32
C ARG A 87 18.03 -7.12 -5.49
N ALA A 88 19.33 -6.84 -5.37
CA ALA A 88 20.09 -6.14 -6.39
C ALA A 88 20.05 -6.82 -7.77
N ASN A 89 20.13 -8.15 -7.80
CA ASN A 89 20.06 -8.92 -9.05
C ASN A 89 18.66 -8.88 -9.69
N GLU A 90 17.60 -8.92 -8.89
CA GLU A 90 16.22 -8.81 -9.38
C GLU A 90 15.95 -7.41 -9.94
N ILE A 91 16.48 -6.36 -9.30
CA ILE A 91 16.38 -4.98 -9.79
C ILE A 91 17.05 -4.84 -11.16
N ALA A 92 18.23 -5.43 -11.35
CA ALA A 92 18.93 -5.40 -12.63
C ALA A 92 18.13 -6.10 -13.74
N ALA A 93 17.54 -7.27 -13.46
CA ALA A 93 16.68 -7.97 -14.40
C ALA A 93 15.41 -7.17 -14.75
N CYS A 94 14.75 -6.58 -13.74
CA CYS A 94 13.58 -5.72 -13.95
C CYS A 94 13.90 -4.48 -14.80
N ARG A 95 15.08 -3.86 -14.62
CA ARG A 95 15.51 -2.72 -15.44
C ARG A 95 15.63 -3.08 -16.91
N GLN A 96 16.23 -4.22 -17.24
CA GLN A 96 16.34 -4.69 -18.62
C GLN A 96 14.96 -4.91 -19.27
N LEU A 97 14.00 -5.45 -18.50
CA LEU A 97 12.62 -5.59 -18.97
C LEU A 97 11.98 -4.24 -19.24
N ILE A 98 12.09 -3.29 -18.31
CA ILE A 98 11.53 -1.94 -18.48
C ILE A 98 12.15 -1.24 -19.70
N GLU A 99 13.47 -1.30 -19.87
CA GLU A 99 14.18 -0.70 -21.02
C GLU A 99 13.61 -1.22 -22.35
N ALA A 100 13.49 -2.55 -22.48
CA ALA A 100 12.94 -3.17 -23.69
C ALA A 100 11.47 -2.76 -23.94
N HIS A 101 10.68 -2.55 -22.89
CA HIS A 101 9.32 -2.06 -23.01
C HIS A 101 9.26 -0.58 -23.40
N VAL A 102 10.16 0.25 -22.87
CA VAL A 102 10.29 1.67 -23.22
C VAL A 102 10.69 1.82 -24.68
N GLU A 103 11.67 1.06 -25.16
CA GLU A 103 12.08 1.09 -26.58
C GLU A 103 10.91 0.73 -27.50
N ARG A 104 10.19 -0.37 -27.20
CA ARG A 104 9.01 -0.76 -27.98
C ARG A 104 7.93 0.31 -27.97
N PHE A 105 7.70 0.95 -26.82
CA PHE A 105 6.74 2.04 -26.71
C PHE A 105 7.16 3.25 -27.55
N MET A 106 8.44 3.63 -27.53
CA MET A 106 8.96 4.74 -28.33
C MET A 106 8.88 4.47 -29.83
N ASP A 107 9.17 3.24 -30.26
CA ASP A 107 9.01 2.84 -31.66
C ASP A 107 7.56 2.83 -32.12
N TRP A 108 6.64 2.37 -31.27
CA TRP A 108 5.20 2.47 -31.53
C TRP A 108 4.74 3.93 -31.58
N PHE A 109 5.20 4.77 -30.66
CA PHE A 109 4.83 6.18 -30.57
C PHE A 109 5.32 7.00 -31.77
N ALA A 110 6.55 6.75 -32.23
CA ALA A 110 7.11 7.36 -33.42
C ALA A 110 6.32 6.98 -34.69
N LYS A 111 5.81 5.74 -34.78
CA LYS A 111 4.95 5.31 -35.89
C LYS A 111 3.59 5.99 -35.87
N MET A 112 3.05 6.31 -34.70
CA MET A 112 1.75 7.00 -34.56
C MET A 112 1.80 8.51 -34.80
N THR A 113 2.92 9.17 -34.53
CA THR A 113 3.02 10.65 -34.51
C THR A 113 3.63 11.27 -35.77
N GLY A 114 4.06 10.46 -36.75
CA GLY A 114 4.65 10.97 -37.99
C GLY A 114 5.90 11.84 -37.75
N PRO A 115 6.21 12.84 -38.59
CA PRO A 115 7.48 13.58 -38.54
C PRO A 115 7.80 14.26 -37.19
N VAL A 116 6.80 14.51 -36.35
CA VAL A 116 6.95 15.13 -35.02
C VAL A 116 7.58 14.16 -34.01
N GLY A 117 7.37 12.85 -34.14
CA GLY A 117 7.96 11.83 -33.25
C GLY A 117 9.47 11.68 -33.42
N SER A 118 10.01 11.99 -34.60
CA SER A 118 11.44 11.92 -34.93
C SER A 118 12.30 12.90 -34.13
N VAL A 119 11.72 14.01 -33.64
CA VAL A 119 12.43 15.04 -32.88
C VAL A 119 12.83 14.54 -31.48
N TYR A 120 12.02 13.67 -30.86
CA TYR A 120 12.32 13.13 -29.52
C TYR A 120 13.55 12.21 -29.50
N ARG A 121 13.87 11.55 -30.61
CA ARG A 121 15.02 10.64 -30.71
C ARG A 121 16.37 11.39 -30.73
N VAL A 122 16.39 12.66 -31.13
CA VAL A 122 17.63 13.46 -31.27
C VAL A 122 18.09 14.06 -29.94
N VAL A 123 17.21 14.22 -28.96
CA VAL A 123 17.52 14.94 -27.70
C VAL A 123 18.13 14.02 -26.62
N ARG A 124 18.20 12.70 -26.85
CA ARG A 124 18.72 11.72 -25.87
C ARG A 124 19.94 10.90 -26.34
N ALA A 125 20.55 11.25 -27.46
CA ALA A 125 21.85 10.69 -27.86
C ALA A 125 23.00 11.39 -27.12
#